data_AF-A0A4Y1ZHR1-F1
#
_entry.id   AF-A0A4Y1ZHR1-F1
#
_cell.length_a   1.000
_cell.length_b   1.000
_cell.length_c   1.000
_cell.angle_alpha   90.00
_cell.angle_beta   90.00
_cell.angle_gamma   90.00
#
_symmetry.space_group_name_H-M   'P 1'
#
loop_
_entity.id
_entity.type
_entity.pdbx_description
1 polymer ?
#
loop_
_entity_poly.entity_id
_entity_poly.type
_entity_poly.pdbx_seq_one_letter_code
_entity_poly.pdbx_strand_id
1 'polypeptide(L)'
;MTTLNDSIDKMLTGRIVIFIDGESTGLCIDLRHYPGRTPQEPDVEKVVRGSKDGFTENIIENSGLIRRRIRDPRFRCEILQIGVRSKTDVCICFLKDVANPGLIKTIRKELKAIDVDGIPMADNAVEEFILRQGWNPFPLVRYTGRPDVAAVHLLEGHIVLISDTSPSVMILPTTLFHHVQHAEEYRQVTASGALLRWFRFMAILASIFLVPLWLLIVTDHLLPDFLNFIGPNDKDYHIPLILQILIAEVGIETLRLAAIHTPTALSTHSVSLQLF
;
A
#
# COMPACT_ATOMS: atom_id res chain seq x y z
N MET A 1 13.35 -10.69 37.16
CA MET A 1 12.01 -11.06 36.63
C MET A 1 11.71 -12.47 37.08
N THR A 2 10.49 -12.75 37.53
CA THR A 2 10.13 -14.03 38.18
C THR A 2 9.22 -14.92 37.34
N THR A 3 8.56 -14.39 36.30
CA THR A 3 7.66 -15.16 35.44
C THR A 3 8.06 -15.06 33.97
N LEU A 4 7.84 -16.15 33.22
CA LEU A 4 8.15 -16.21 31.80
C LEU A 4 7.34 -15.20 30.98
N ASN A 5 6.08 -14.95 31.36
CA ASN A 5 5.22 -13.98 30.66
C ASN A 5 5.75 -12.56 30.81
N ASP A 6 6.19 -12.16 32.02
CA ASP A 6 6.84 -10.85 32.22
C ASP A 6 8.08 -10.76 31.31
N SER A 7 8.88 -11.83 31.21
CA SER A 7 10.08 -11.89 30.35
C SER A 7 9.75 -11.66 28.88
N ILE A 8 8.69 -12.30 28.39
CA ILE A 8 8.20 -12.13 27.02
C ILE A 8 7.76 -10.68 26.80
N ASP A 9 6.94 -10.10 27.69
CA ASP A 9 6.46 -8.73 27.54
C ASP A 9 7.61 -7.71 27.51
N LYS A 10 8.61 -7.85 28.40
CA LYS A 10 9.78 -6.96 28.39
C LYS A 10 10.62 -7.15 27.12
N MET A 11 10.82 -8.37 26.66
CA MET A 11 11.51 -8.65 25.39
C MET A 11 10.78 -7.98 24.21
N LEU A 12 9.45 -8.06 24.16
CA LEU A 12 8.63 -7.45 23.11
C LEU A 12 8.65 -5.91 23.12
N THR A 13 8.99 -5.30 24.26
CA THR A 13 9.25 -3.86 24.32
C THR A 13 10.65 -3.46 23.86
N GLY A 14 11.50 -4.41 23.44
CA GLY A 14 12.87 -4.21 22.96
C GLY A 14 13.94 -4.32 24.04
N ARG A 15 13.60 -4.82 25.24
CA ARG A 15 14.58 -5.02 26.33
C ARG A 15 15.29 -6.36 26.16
N ILE A 16 16.53 -6.43 26.64
CA ILE A 16 17.31 -7.67 26.62
C ILE A 16 17.04 -8.41 27.93
N VAL A 17 16.62 -9.67 27.82
CA VAL A 17 16.41 -10.56 28.96
C VAL A 17 17.49 -11.63 28.94
N ILE A 18 18.25 -11.73 30.02
CA ILE A 18 19.32 -12.72 30.20
C ILE A 18 18.84 -13.73 31.24
N PHE A 19 18.81 -15.00 30.84
CA PHE A 19 18.58 -16.14 31.73
C PHE A 19 19.93 -16.78 32.06
N ILE A 20 20.19 -16.99 33.35
CA ILE A 20 21.39 -17.67 33.85
C ILE A 20 20.95 -19.06 34.30
N ASP A 21 21.66 -20.09 33.84
CA ASP A 21 21.35 -21.47 34.21
C ASP A 21 21.46 -21.67 35.73
N GLY A 22 20.49 -22.36 36.32
CA GLY A 22 20.37 -22.55 37.77
C GLY A 22 19.70 -21.40 38.55
N GLU A 23 19.46 -20.23 37.94
CA GLU A 23 18.81 -19.10 38.60
C GLU A 23 17.29 -19.07 38.36
N SER A 24 16.53 -18.78 39.43
CA SER A 24 15.06 -18.64 39.34
C SER A 24 14.61 -17.27 38.82
N THR A 25 15.55 -16.33 38.64
CA THR A 25 15.27 -14.97 38.20
C THR A 25 16.05 -14.59 36.95
N GLY A 26 15.37 -13.93 36.01
CA GLY A 26 16.01 -13.36 34.83
C GLY A 26 16.45 -11.91 35.05
N LEU A 27 17.60 -11.54 34.50
CA LEU A 27 18.10 -10.16 34.44
C LEU A 27 17.48 -9.45 33.23
N CYS A 28 16.98 -8.23 33.42
CA CYS A 28 16.42 -7.41 32.35
C CYS A 28 17.25 -6.15 32.20
N ILE A 29 17.86 -5.97 31.03
CA ILE A 29 18.69 -4.81 30.71
C ILE A 29 17.97 -3.99 29.63
N ASP A 30 17.80 -2.70 29.88
CA ASP A 30 17.19 -1.78 28.93
C ASP A 30 18.28 -1.15 28.05
N LEU A 31 18.54 -1.76 26.89
CA LEU A 31 19.48 -1.29 25.86
C LEU A 31 18.74 -0.91 24.56
N ARG A 32 17.50 -0.41 24.69
CA ARG A 32 16.65 -0.11 23.53
C ARG A 32 17.28 0.98 22.66
N HIS A 33 17.68 0.61 21.45
CA HIS A 33 18.03 1.53 20.38
C HIS A 33 16.98 1.40 19.27
N TYR A 34 16.10 2.38 19.17
CA TYR A 34 15.18 2.46 18.04
C TYR A 34 15.89 3.17 16.89
N PRO A 35 15.68 2.75 15.63
CA PRO A 35 16.11 3.55 14.49
C PRO A 35 15.62 4.99 14.68
N GLY A 36 16.54 5.96 14.57
CA GLY A 36 16.29 7.38 14.79
C GLY A 36 15.36 7.99 13.74
N ARG A 37 15.29 9.33 13.63
CA ARG A 37 14.49 10.05 12.61
C ARG A 37 14.97 9.84 11.15
N THR A 38 15.79 8.83 10.91
CA THR A 38 16.35 8.42 9.62
C THR A 38 15.59 7.22 9.05
N PRO A 39 14.25 7.23 9.12
CA PRO A 39 13.49 7.09 7.89
C PRO A 39 12.82 8.41 7.51
N GLN A 40 13.00 8.85 6.27
CA GLN A 40 12.32 10.03 5.76
C GLN A 40 10.83 9.75 5.57
N GLU A 41 10.02 10.82 5.56
CA GLU A 41 8.59 10.72 5.27
C GLU A 41 8.41 10.17 3.85
N PRO A 42 7.57 9.14 3.63
CA PRO A 42 7.42 8.55 2.31
C PRO A 42 6.91 9.59 1.33
N ASP A 43 7.58 9.73 0.17
CA ASP A 43 7.27 10.79 -0.78
C ASP A 43 5.87 10.68 -1.38
N VAL A 44 5.36 9.45 -1.49
CA VAL A 44 4.08 9.12 -2.13
C VAL A 44 2.89 9.24 -1.16
N GLU A 45 3.10 9.03 0.14
CA GLU A 45 2.04 8.97 1.16
C GLU A 45 2.23 10.02 2.27
N LYS A 46 2.41 11.29 1.87
CA LYS A 46 2.53 12.43 2.78
C LYS A 46 1.21 12.70 3.50
N VAL A 47 1.28 12.98 4.80
CA VAL A 47 0.10 13.22 5.65
C VAL A 47 0.31 14.44 6.52
N VAL A 48 -0.72 15.26 6.66
CA VAL A 48 -0.63 16.54 7.40
C VAL A 48 -0.34 16.34 8.90
N ARG A 49 -0.82 15.23 9.46
CA ARG A 49 -0.59 14.82 10.86
C ARG A 49 -0.03 13.41 10.85
N GLY A 50 0.57 12.90 11.93
CA GLY A 50 0.85 11.46 12.14
C GLY A 50 2.30 11.04 12.17
N SER A 51 2.55 9.72 12.17
CA SER A 51 3.91 9.18 12.05
C SER A 51 4.49 9.57 10.69
N LYS A 52 5.70 10.11 10.74
CA LYS A 52 6.51 10.49 9.57
C LYS A 52 7.58 9.44 9.26
N ASP A 53 7.57 8.31 9.97
CA ASP A 53 8.52 7.24 9.73
C ASP A 53 8.07 6.53 8.45
N GLY A 54 8.89 6.56 7.40
CA GLY A 54 8.75 5.71 6.22
C GLY A 54 9.47 4.38 6.40
N PHE A 55 9.23 3.44 5.49
CA PHE A 55 10.16 2.33 5.28
C PHE A 55 11.43 2.83 4.59
N THR A 56 12.54 2.13 4.82
CA THR A 56 13.84 2.35 4.18
C THR A 56 14.20 1.15 3.31
N GLU A 57 15.32 1.18 2.60
CA GLU A 57 15.78 0.05 1.80
C GLU A 57 16.31 -1.13 2.64
N ASN A 58 16.33 -1.01 3.98
CA ASN A 58 16.89 -2.01 4.89
C ASN A 58 15.80 -2.89 5.52
N ILE A 59 15.83 -4.19 5.20
CA ILE A 59 14.86 -5.18 5.68
C ILE A 59 14.80 -5.30 7.22
N ILE A 60 15.94 -5.16 7.91
CA ILE A 60 16.02 -5.28 9.37
C ILE A 60 15.34 -4.07 10.01
N GLU A 61 15.64 -2.85 9.53
CA GLU A 61 14.99 -1.62 10.01
C GLU A 61 13.48 -1.66 9.78
N ASN A 62 13.05 -2.06 8.59
CA ASN A 62 11.64 -2.18 8.23
C ASN A 62 10.90 -3.16 9.15
N SER A 63 11.48 -4.34 9.38
CA SER A 63 10.91 -5.32 10.32
C SER A 63 10.82 -4.77 11.75
N GLY A 64 11.82 -3.98 12.18
CA GLY A 64 11.84 -3.29 13.47
C GLY A 64 10.75 -2.22 13.60
N LEU A 65 10.48 -1.45 12.54
CA LEU A 65 9.44 -0.43 12.50
C LEU A 65 8.03 -1.03 12.67
N ILE A 66 7.78 -2.20 12.07
CA ILE A 66 6.55 -2.97 12.27
C ILE A 66 6.50 -3.55 13.68
N ARG A 67 7.60 -4.17 14.14
CA ARG A 67 7.71 -4.78 15.47
C ARG A 67 7.47 -3.79 16.61
N ARG A 68 7.89 -2.54 16.45
CA ARG A 68 7.65 -1.46 17.42
C ARG A 68 6.15 -1.19 17.64
N ARG A 69 5.32 -1.41 16.60
CA ARG A 69 3.86 -1.24 16.62
C ARG A 69 3.15 -2.52 17.06
N ILE A 70 3.61 -3.69 16.61
CA ILE A 70 3.03 -5.00 16.95
C ILE A 70 3.88 -5.71 18.00
N ARG A 71 3.51 -5.52 19.26
CA ARG A 71 4.16 -6.15 20.43
C ARG A 71 3.53 -7.48 20.80
N ASP A 72 3.11 -8.26 19.81
CA ASP A 72 2.48 -9.57 20.04
C ASP A 72 3.53 -10.70 19.95
N PRO A 73 3.60 -11.64 20.91
CA PRO A 73 4.51 -12.78 20.85
C PRO A 73 4.23 -13.76 19.70
N ARG A 74 3.10 -13.65 19.00
CA ARG A 74 2.66 -14.46 17.86
C ARG A 74 3.01 -13.82 16.52
N PHE A 75 3.44 -12.56 16.49
CA PHE A 75 3.97 -11.93 15.29
C PHE A 75 5.26 -12.64 14.87
N ARG A 76 5.34 -13.05 13.60
CA ARG A 76 6.46 -13.80 13.02
C ARG A 76 7.01 -13.04 11.83
N CYS A 77 8.34 -13.01 11.75
CA CYS A 77 9.11 -12.55 10.61
C CYS A 77 9.96 -13.73 10.14
N GLU A 78 9.70 -14.24 8.95
CA GLU A 78 10.47 -15.33 8.33
C GLU A 78 11.29 -14.78 7.17
N ILE A 79 12.62 -14.71 7.32
CA ILE A 79 13.52 -14.29 6.24
C ILE A 79 13.85 -15.50 5.36
N LEU A 80 13.73 -15.30 4.05
CA LEU A 80 14.02 -16.26 2.99
C LEU A 80 14.92 -15.59 1.96
N GLN A 81 15.85 -16.34 1.39
CA GLN A 81 16.72 -15.86 0.32
C GLN A 81 16.21 -16.38 -1.02
N ILE A 82 16.08 -15.49 -2.01
CA ILE A 82 15.56 -15.80 -3.35
C ILE A 82 16.53 -15.33 -4.46
N GLY A 83 16.49 -16.03 -5.59
CA GLY A 83 17.38 -15.79 -6.73
C GLY A 83 18.76 -16.45 -6.61
N VAL A 84 19.32 -16.86 -7.75
CA VAL A 84 20.56 -17.66 -7.82
C VAL A 84 21.81 -16.82 -7.58
N ARG A 85 21.91 -15.63 -8.21
CA ARG A 85 23.06 -14.73 -8.07
C ARG A 85 22.77 -13.55 -7.16
N SER A 86 21.58 -12.92 -7.27
CA SER A 86 21.24 -11.77 -6.43
C SER A 86 21.06 -12.14 -4.97
N LYS A 87 20.58 -13.36 -4.69
CA LYS A 87 20.46 -13.88 -3.33
C LYS A 87 19.75 -12.88 -2.40
N THR A 88 18.67 -12.30 -2.92
CA THR A 88 17.93 -11.22 -2.30
C THR A 88 17.17 -11.74 -1.09
N ASP A 89 17.24 -11.04 0.03
CA ASP A 89 16.49 -11.38 1.23
C ASP A 89 15.05 -10.85 1.13
N VAL A 90 14.08 -11.70 1.43
CA VAL A 90 12.65 -11.37 1.52
C VAL A 90 12.11 -11.87 2.85
N CYS A 91 11.44 -10.99 3.58
CA CYS A 91 10.87 -11.28 4.90
C CYS A 91 9.34 -11.40 4.79
N ILE A 92 8.82 -12.55 5.23
CA ILE A 92 7.39 -12.79 5.40
C ILE A 92 7.00 -12.39 6.82
N CYS A 93 6.26 -11.30 6.94
CA CYS A 93 5.67 -10.82 8.19
C CYS A 93 4.19 -11.23 8.27
N PHE A 94 3.81 -11.90 9.35
CA PHE A 94 2.42 -12.31 9.60
C PHE A 94 2.14 -12.53 11.09
N LEU A 95 0.85 -12.58 11.44
CA LEU A 95 0.37 -12.91 12.78
C LEU A 95 -0.18 -14.34 12.79
N LYS A 96 0.48 -15.25 13.52
CA LYS A 96 0.29 -16.71 13.38
C LYS A 96 -1.14 -17.21 13.59
N ASP A 97 -1.91 -16.53 14.44
CA ASP A 97 -3.27 -16.89 14.85
C ASP A 97 -4.37 -16.18 14.06
N VAL A 98 -4.02 -15.13 13.31
CA VAL A 98 -4.98 -14.33 12.52
C VAL A 98 -4.82 -14.60 11.02
N ALA A 99 -3.58 -14.74 10.54
CA ALA A 99 -3.31 -14.97 9.13
C ALA A 99 -3.67 -16.41 8.70
N ASN A 100 -4.16 -16.55 7.46
CA ASN A 100 -4.53 -17.85 6.91
C ASN A 100 -3.28 -18.74 6.69
N PRO A 101 -3.16 -19.89 7.37
CA PRO A 101 -1.99 -20.76 7.26
C PRO A 101 -1.80 -21.36 5.86
N GLY A 102 -2.90 -21.57 5.12
CA GLY A 102 -2.85 -22.04 3.73
C GLY A 102 -2.17 -21.01 2.83
N LEU A 103 -2.51 -19.73 2.99
CA LEU A 103 -1.92 -18.65 2.22
C LEU A 103 -0.42 -18.50 2.51
N ILE A 104 -0.02 -18.55 3.78
CA ILE A 104 1.40 -18.51 4.19
C ILE A 104 2.18 -19.65 3.52
N LYS A 105 1.60 -20.86 3.51
CA LYS A 105 2.25 -22.03 2.89
C LYS A 105 2.40 -21.86 1.38
N THR A 106 1.40 -21.30 0.70
CA THR A 106 1.46 -21.01 -0.73
C THR A 106 2.53 -19.96 -1.03
N ILE A 107 2.54 -18.83 -0.34
CA ILE A 107 3.56 -17.78 -0.52
C ILE A 107 4.96 -18.33 -0.29
N ARG A 108 5.16 -19.11 0.78
CA ARG A 108 6.46 -19.75 1.07
C ARG A 108 6.88 -20.70 -0.06
N LYS A 109 5.94 -21.43 -0.66
CA LYS A 109 6.22 -22.35 -1.77
C LYS A 109 6.60 -21.56 -3.03
N GLU A 110 5.82 -20.53 -3.39
CA GLU A 110 6.08 -19.72 -4.58
C GLU A 110 7.41 -18.98 -4.47
N LEU A 111 7.71 -18.34 -3.32
CA LEU A 111 9.00 -17.68 -3.08
C LEU A 111 10.19 -18.63 -3.24
N LYS A 112 10.09 -19.87 -2.76
CA LYS A 112 11.14 -20.88 -2.89
C LYS A 112 11.27 -21.45 -4.31
N ALA A 113 10.23 -21.33 -5.12
CA ALA A 113 10.25 -21.77 -6.51
C ALA A 113 10.85 -20.74 -7.46
N ILE A 114 11.18 -19.53 -6.98
CA ILE A 114 11.82 -18.48 -7.78
C ILE A 114 13.27 -18.88 -8.08
N ASP A 115 13.50 -19.37 -9.30
CA ASP A 115 14.80 -19.75 -9.82
C ASP A 115 15.18 -18.83 -11.01
N VAL A 116 15.69 -17.64 -10.68
CA VAL A 116 16.16 -16.63 -11.65
C VAL A 116 17.54 -16.10 -11.25
N ASP A 117 18.32 -15.65 -12.24
CA ASP A 117 19.68 -15.15 -12.02
C ASP A 117 19.71 -13.98 -11.00
N GLY A 118 18.73 -13.08 -11.02
CA GLY A 118 18.62 -12.04 -10.01
C GLY A 118 17.33 -11.25 -10.06
N ILE A 119 17.02 -10.56 -8.96
CA ILE A 119 15.81 -9.76 -8.78
C ILE A 119 16.20 -8.31 -8.42
N PRO A 120 16.67 -7.51 -9.39
CA PRO A 120 17.13 -6.14 -9.14
C PRO A 120 15.98 -5.17 -8.83
N MET A 121 14.76 -5.48 -9.26
CA MET A 121 13.53 -4.71 -8.97
C MET A 121 12.69 -5.50 -7.96
N ALA A 122 13.19 -5.55 -6.72
CA ALA A 122 12.82 -6.54 -5.71
C ALA A 122 11.30 -6.73 -5.55
N ASP A 123 10.55 -5.66 -5.33
CA ASP A 123 9.13 -5.74 -4.96
C ASP A 123 8.19 -6.18 -6.08
N ASN A 124 8.27 -5.52 -7.24
CA ASN A 124 7.35 -5.80 -8.37
C ASN A 124 7.66 -7.15 -9.02
N ALA A 125 8.95 -7.51 -9.13
CA ALA A 125 9.32 -8.81 -9.67
C ALA A 125 8.85 -9.95 -8.75
N VAL A 126 9.01 -9.80 -7.43
CA VAL A 126 8.50 -10.78 -6.45
C VAL A 126 6.98 -10.90 -6.53
N GLU A 127 6.24 -9.78 -6.69
CA GLU A 127 4.79 -9.81 -6.92
C GLU A 127 4.43 -10.68 -8.14
N GLU A 128 5.07 -10.44 -9.28
CA GLU A 128 4.77 -11.13 -10.53
C GLU A 128 5.00 -12.65 -10.41
N PHE A 129 6.09 -13.07 -9.76
CA PHE A 129 6.39 -14.49 -9.55
C PHE A 129 5.38 -15.18 -8.62
N ILE A 130 4.90 -14.48 -7.58
CA ILE A 130 3.96 -15.05 -6.60
C ILE A 130 2.54 -15.13 -7.17
N LEU A 131 2.07 -14.07 -7.83
CA LEU A 131 0.66 -13.94 -8.18
C LEU A 131 0.32 -14.39 -9.59
N ARG A 132 1.27 -14.29 -10.54
CA ARG A 132 1.09 -14.63 -11.95
C ARG A 132 -0.25 -14.12 -12.50
N GLN A 133 -0.53 -12.85 -12.20
CA GLN A 133 -1.86 -12.23 -12.30
C GLN A 133 -2.45 -12.23 -13.74
N GLY A 134 -1.62 -12.41 -14.76
CA GLY A 134 -2.07 -12.51 -16.16
C GLY A 134 -2.71 -11.21 -16.62
N TRP A 135 -3.93 -11.29 -17.16
CA TRP A 135 -4.66 -10.15 -17.75
C TRP A 135 -5.61 -9.45 -16.76
N ASN A 136 -5.61 -9.83 -15.47
CA ASN A 136 -6.48 -9.18 -14.50
C ASN A 136 -6.01 -7.73 -14.23
N PRO A 137 -6.82 -6.70 -14.53
CA PRO A 137 -6.42 -5.31 -14.35
C PRO A 137 -6.48 -4.83 -12.89
N PHE A 138 -7.05 -5.61 -11.96
CA PHE A 138 -7.23 -5.20 -10.58
C PHE A 138 -6.02 -5.54 -9.70
N PRO A 139 -5.42 -4.57 -8.98
CA PRO A 139 -4.25 -4.82 -8.15
C PRO A 139 -4.57 -5.79 -7.01
N LEU A 140 -3.86 -6.92 -6.96
CA LEU A 140 -4.02 -7.97 -5.94
C LEU A 140 -3.15 -7.75 -4.70
N VAL A 141 -2.20 -6.83 -4.79
CA VAL A 141 -1.37 -6.37 -3.67
C VAL A 141 -1.48 -4.87 -3.50
N ARG A 142 -1.15 -4.40 -2.31
CA ARG A 142 -1.02 -2.98 -2.01
C ARG A 142 0.40 -2.71 -1.56
N TYR A 143 1.05 -1.74 -2.19
CA TYR A 143 2.32 -1.21 -1.72
C TYR A 143 2.07 -0.10 -0.71
N THR A 144 2.89 -0.08 0.33
CA THR A 144 2.92 1.08 1.23
C THR A 144 4.33 1.41 1.68
N GLY A 145 4.62 2.70 1.70
CA GLY A 145 5.83 3.24 2.31
C GLY A 145 5.69 3.48 3.82
N ARG A 146 4.53 3.17 4.41
CA ARG A 146 4.22 3.52 5.80
C ARG A 146 4.15 2.29 6.72
N PRO A 147 4.93 2.25 7.81
CA PRO A 147 4.88 1.14 8.78
C PRO A 147 3.59 1.07 9.60
N ASP A 148 2.84 2.17 9.74
CA ASP A 148 1.55 2.17 10.44
C ASP A 148 0.46 1.46 9.63
N VAL A 149 0.38 1.70 8.32
CA VAL A 149 -0.54 1.01 7.40
C VAL A 149 -0.25 -0.49 7.37
N ALA A 150 1.02 -0.89 7.26
CA ALA A 150 1.42 -2.30 7.30
C ALA A 150 1.00 -2.97 8.62
N ALA A 151 1.16 -2.28 9.76
CA ALA A 151 0.79 -2.82 11.06
C ALA A 151 -0.73 -3.03 11.21
N VAL A 152 -1.55 -2.11 10.69
CA VAL A 152 -3.02 -2.26 10.68
C VAL A 152 -3.42 -3.50 9.88
N HIS A 153 -2.89 -3.67 8.67
CA HIS A 153 -3.24 -4.81 7.84
C HIS A 153 -2.78 -6.15 8.41
N LEU A 154 -1.62 -6.21 9.08
CA LEU A 154 -1.18 -7.40 9.81
C LEU A 154 -2.14 -7.79 10.95
N LEU A 155 -2.70 -6.81 11.66
CA LEU A 155 -3.71 -7.05 12.69
C LEU A 155 -5.05 -7.51 12.10
N GLU A 156 -5.37 -7.12 10.87
CA GLU A 156 -6.52 -7.60 10.11
C GLU A 156 -6.31 -9.01 9.51
N GLY A 157 -5.12 -9.61 9.66
CA GLY A 157 -4.82 -10.95 9.15
C GLY A 157 -4.15 -11.01 7.78
N HIS A 158 -3.74 -9.88 7.23
CA HIS A 158 -2.97 -9.82 6.00
C HIS A 158 -1.53 -10.27 6.24
N ILE A 159 -0.84 -10.60 5.16
CA ILE A 159 0.58 -10.93 5.13
C ILE A 159 1.30 -9.75 4.50
N VAL A 160 2.44 -9.38 5.09
CA VAL A 160 3.31 -8.33 4.58
C VAL A 160 4.61 -8.98 4.12
N LEU A 161 5.01 -8.69 2.89
CA LEU A 161 6.30 -9.06 2.33
C LEU A 161 7.19 -7.82 2.29
N ILE A 162 8.37 -7.94 2.85
CA ILE A 162 9.42 -6.92 2.82
C ILE A 162 10.54 -7.49 1.97
N SER A 163 10.86 -6.84 0.85
CA SER A 163 12.04 -7.19 0.08
C SER A 163 13.20 -6.28 0.49
N ASP A 164 14.39 -6.85 0.57
CA ASP A 164 15.60 -6.05 0.75
C ASP A 164 15.81 -5.14 -0.46
N THR A 165 16.37 -3.95 -0.23
CA THR A 165 16.58 -2.86 -1.21
C THR A 165 15.35 -2.05 -1.63
N SER A 166 14.17 -2.29 -1.05
CA SER A 166 12.96 -1.50 -1.35
C SER A 166 12.48 -0.62 -0.20
N PRO A 167 12.18 0.68 -0.42
CA PRO A 167 11.59 1.58 0.57
C PRO A 167 10.07 1.42 0.71
N SER A 168 9.48 0.39 0.11
CA SER A 168 8.07 0.02 0.28
C SER A 168 7.91 -1.43 0.70
N VAL A 169 6.78 -1.76 1.31
CA VAL A 169 6.41 -3.15 1.62
C VAL A 169 5.14 -3.54 0.89
N MET A 170 5.05 -4.81 0.52
CA MET A 170 3.92 -5.38 -0.19
C MET A 170 2.94 -6.03 0.78
N ILE A 171 1.66 -5.66 0.72
CA ILE A 171 0.59 -6.22 1.53
C ILE A 171 -0.28 -7.13 0.66
N LEU A 172 -0.58 -8.34 1.14
CA LEU A 172 -1.42 -9.32 0.45
C LEU A 172 -2.23 -10.21 1.42
N PRO A 173 -3.41 -10.70 1.01
CA PRO A 173 -4.11 -10.38 -0.23
C PRO A 173 -4.89 -9.08 -0.06
N THR A 174 -4.89 -8.20 -1.06
CA THR A 174 -5.73 -6.98 -1.00
C THR A 174 -6.90 -7.06 -1.96
N THR A 175 -7.87 -6.19 -1.71
CA THR A 175 -9.11 -6.06 -2.46
C THR A 175 -9.21 -4.61 -2.94
N LEU A 176 -10.11 -4.35 -3.88
CA LEU A 176 -10.37 -3.00 -4.37
C LEU A 176 -10.66 -2.01 -3.23
N PHE A 177 -11.36 -2.46 -2.18
CA PHE A 177 -11.69 -1.60 -1.04
C PHE A 177 -10.46 -1.12 -0.28
N HIS A 178 -9.40 -1.92 -0.21
CA HIS A 178 -8.15 -1.51 0.42
C HIS A 178 -7.42 -0.42 -0.37
N HIS A 179 -7.57 -0.41 -1.69
CA HIS A 179 -7.01 0.63 -2.57
C HIS A 179 -7.79 1.95 -2.49
N VAL A 180 -9.08 1.89 -2.22
CA VAL A 180 -9.91 3.09 -2.02
C VAL A 180 -9.66 3.72 -0.65
N GLN A 181 -9.10 2.99 0.32
CA GLN A 181 -8.82 3.52 1.66
C GLN A 181 -7.57 4.40 1.70
N HIS A 182 -7.68 5.57 2.31
CA HIS A 182 -6.56 6.49 2.51
C HIS A 182 -6.22 6.67 3.99
N ALA A 183 -4.93 6.79 4.31
CA ALA A 183 -4.42 6.83 5.69
C ALA A 183 -4.95 8.03 6.50
N GLU A 184 -5.29 9.15 5.83
CA GLU A 184 -5.87 10.31 6.52
C GLU A 184 -7.26 10.06 7.09
N GLU A 185 -8.06 9.16 6.50
CA GLU A 185 -9.41 8.85 6.98
C GLU A 185 -9.40 8.25 8.39
N TYR A 186 -8.40 7.42 8.69
CA TYR A 186 -8.25 6.76 9.98
C TYR A 186 -7.91 7.74 11.11
N ARG A 187 -7.59 9.00 10.79
CA ARG A 187 -7.17 10.02 11.76
C ARG A 187 -8.09 11.21 11.84
N GLN A 188 -9.24 11.14 11.18
CA GLN A 188 -10.35 12.07 11.38
C GLN A 188 -11.42 11.47 12.29
N VAL A 189 -12.36 12.30 12.71
CA VAL A 189 -13.55 11.84 13.45
C VAL A 189 -14.34 10.88 12.55
N THR A 190 -14.87 9.80 13.13
CA THR A 190 -15.55 8.72 12.38
C THR A 190 -16.59 9.24 11.38
N ALA A 191 -17.34 10.28 11.74
CA ALA A 191 -18.34 10.89 10.85
C ALA A 191 -17.73 11.56 9.61
N SER A 192 -16.67 12.38 9.78
CA SER A 192 -16.04 13.06 8.65
C SER A 192 -15.22 12.09 7.79
N GLY A 193 -14.56 11.12 8.41
CA GLY A 193 -13.86 10.04 7.69
C GLY A 193 -14.81 9.20 6.85
N ALA A 194 -16.00 8.85 7.38
CA ALA A 194 -17.01 8.11 6.63
C ALA A 194 -17.56 8.91 5.45
N LEU A 195 -17.82 10.22 5.62
CA LEU A 195 -18.27 11.08 4.52
C LEU A 195 -17.24 11.16 3.40
N LEU A 196 -15.96 11.40 3.71
CA LEU A 196 -14.88 11.43 2.72
C LEU A 196 -14.75 10.10 1.96
N ARG A 197 -14.91 8.99 2.67
CA ARG A 197 -14.92 7.66 2.05
C ARG A 197 -16.06 7.51 1.04
N TRP A 198 -17.27 7.94 1.39
CA TRP A 198 -18.42 7.92 0.47
C TRP A 198 -18.22 8.84 -0.73
N PHE A 199 -17.70 10.06 -0.52
CA PHE A 199 -17.36 10.94 -1.64
C PHE A 199 -16.34 10.32 -2.58
N ARG A 200 -15.32 9.63 -2.06
CA ARG A 200 -14.35 8.92 -2.90
C ARG A 200 -14.99 7.79 -3.69
N PHE A 201 -15.84 6.98 -3.07
CA PHE A 201 -16.58 5.93 -3.79
C PHE A 201 -17.46 6.52 -4.89
N MET A 202 -18.20 7.60 -4.61
CA MET A 202 -19.04 8.28 -5.60
C MET A 202 -18.20 8.91 -6.71
N ALA A 203 -17.03 9.48 -6.41
CA ALA A 203 -16.14 10.04 -7.41
C ALA A 203 -15.55 8.96 -8.33
N ILE A 204 -15.18 7.80 -7.80
CA ILE A 204 -14.71 6.65 -8.61
C ILE A 204 -15.83 6.12 -9.51
N LEU A 205 -17.05 6.00 -8.97
CA LEU A 205 -18.21 5.60 -9.78
C LEU A 205 -18.49 6.64 -10.87
N ALA A 206 -18.47 7.93 -10.53
CA ALA A 206 -18.65 9.01 -11.49
C ALA A 206 -17.56 8.97 -12.57
N SER A 207 -16.28 8.78 -12.24
CA SER A 207 -15.22 8.76 -13.26
C SER A 207 -15.40 7.62 -14.27
N ILE A 208 -15.94 6.48 -13.85
CA ILE A 208 -16.19 5.32 -14.74
C ILE A 208 -17.47 5.50 -15.55
N PHE A 209 -18.55 5.99 -14.92
CA PHE A 209 -19.89 5.99 -15.53
C PHE A 209 -20.31 7.32 -16.16
N LEU A 210 -19.74 8.45 -15.75
CA LEU A 210 -20.20 9.77 -16.18
C LEU A 210 -20.02 9.98 -17.69
N VAL A 211 -18.85 9.65 -18.23
CA VAL A 211 -18.56 9.84 -19.67
C VAL A 211 -19.40 8.92 -20.55
N PRO A 212 -19.49 7.60 -20.30
CA PRO A 212 -20.37 6.71 -21.08
C PRO A 212 -21.86 7.06 -20.93
N LEU A 213 -22.30 7.42 -19.73
CA LEU A 213 -23.70 7.82 -19.49
C LEU A 213 -24.05 9.10 -20.25
N TRP A 214 -23.16 10.10 -20.22
CA TRP A 214 -23.33 11.32 -21.00
C TRP A 214 -23.41 11.03 -22.50
N LEU A 215 -22.49 10.21 -23.03
CA LEU A 215 -22.50 9.79 -24.43
C LEU A 215 -23.83 9.12 -24.83
N LEU A 216 -24.37 8.26 -23.97
CA LEU A 216 -25.66 7.59 -24.20
C LEU A 216 -26.81 8.60 -24.27
N ILE A 217 -26.90 9.51 -23.29
CA ILE A 217 -27.98 10.51 -23.21
C ILE A 217 -27.96 11.45 -24.42
N VAL A 218 -26.76 11.87 -24.86
CA VAL A 218 -26.58 12.72 -26.05
C VAL A 218 -26.98 11.98 -27.33
N THR A 219 -26.56 10.72 -27.47
CA THR A 219 -26.80 9.94 -28.68
C THR A 219 -28.28 9.61 -28.85
N ASP A 220 -28.97 9.22 -27.78
CA ASP A 220 -30.40 8.87 -27.81
C ASP A 220 -31.34 10.09 -27.70
N HIS A 221 -30.80 11.31 -27.75
CA HIS A 221 -31.57 12.57 -27.68
C HIS A 221 -32.44 12.66 -26.41
N LEU A 222 -31.97 12.04 -25.32
CA LEU A 222 -32.65 11.99 -24.03
C LEU A 222 -32.29 13.19 -23.13
N LEU A 223 -31.60 14.20 -23.66
CA LEU A 223 -31.24 15.40 -22.91
C LEU A 223 -32.48 16.24 -22.60
N PRO A 224 -32.78 16.52 -21.32
CA PRO A 224 -33.78 17.50 -20.95
C PRO A 224 -33.36 18.92 -21.34
N ASP A 225 -34.32 19.80 -21.59
CA ASP A 225 -34.05 21.18 -22.04
C ASP A 225 -33.16 21.99 -21.09
N PHE A 226 -33.22 21.72 -19.78
CA PHE A 226 -32.40 22.40 -18.79
C PHE A 226 -30.92 21.96 -18.80
N LEU A 227 -30.58 20.84 -19.47
CA LEU A 227 -29.21 20.32 -19.61
C LEU A 227 -28.64 20.50 -21.01
N ASN A 228 -29.34 21.19 -21.92
CA ASN A 228 -28.89 21.37 -23.31
C ASN A 228 -27.48 21.99 -23.43
N PHE A 229 -27.00 22.73 -22.41
CA PHE A 229 -25.66 23.29 -22.38
C PHE A 229 -24.52 22.25 -22.31
N ILE A 230 -24.83 21.00 -21.95
CA ILE A 230 -23.85 19.89 -21.91
C ILE A 230 -23.87 19.10 -23.22
N GLY A 231 -24.87 19.31 -24.08
CA GLY A 231 -24.95 18.66 -25.39
C GLY A 231 -24.09 19.37 -26.45
N PRO A 232 -23.83 18.72 -27.58
CA PRO A 232 -23.18 19.37 -28.71
C PRO A 232 -24.05 20.54 -29.22
N ASN A 233 -23.43 21.72 -29.38
CA ASN A 233 -24.11 22.95 -29.79
C ASN A 233 -24.70 22.86 -31.21
N ASP A 234 -24.03 22.12 -32.09
CA ASP A 234 -24.45 21.93 -33.48
C ASP A 234 -24.75 20.44 -33.73
N LYS A 235 -25.80 20.16 -34.50
CA LYS A 235 -26.19 18.78 -34.88
C LYS A 235 -25.34 18.21 -36.02
N ASP A 236 -24.58 19.06 -36.71
CA ASP A 236 -23.74 18.70 -37.86
C ASP A 236 -22.26 18.61 -37.46
N TYR A 237 -21.90 17.51 -36.81
CA TYR A 237 -20.51 17.20 -36.47
C TYR A 237 -19.84 16.37 -37.57
N HIS A 238 -18.67 16.82 -38.05
CA HIS A 238 -17.86 16.12 -39.05
C HIS A 238 -17.12 14.89 -38.49
N ILE A 239 -16.95 14.83 -37.16
CA ILE A 239 -16.24 13.77 -36.45
C ILE A 239 -17.22 13.07 -35.50
N PRO A 240 -17.33 11.74 -35.53
CA PRO A 240 -18.19 11.00 -34.60
C PRO A 240 -17.87 11.31 -33.14
N LEU A 241 -18.89 11.49 -32.31
CA LEU A 241 -18.75 11.91 -30.90
C LEU A 241 -17.82 10.96 -30.10
N ILE A 242 -17.90 9.66 -30.37
CA ILE A 242 -17.02 8.66 -29.75
C ILE A 242 -15.54 8.90 -30.05
N LEU A 243 -15.21 9.32 -31.29
CA LEU A 243 -13.83 9.59 -31.68
C LEU A 243 -13.31 10.87 -31.02
N GLN A 244 -14.17 11.87 -30.84
CA GLN A 244 -13.82 13.10 -30.12
C GLN A 244 -13.46 12.80 -28.65
N ILE A 245 -14.25 11.96 -27.97
CA ILE A 245 -13.99 11.54 -26.59
C ILE A 245 -12.66 10.78 -26.50
N LEU A 246 -12.41 9.83 -27.42
CA LEU A 246 -11.15 9.08 -27.42
C LEU A 246 -9.93 9.97 -27.61
N ILE A 247 -10.01 10.97 -28.50
CA ILE A 247 -8.93 11.96 -28.70
C ILE A 247 -8.74 12.81 -27.43
N ALA A 248 -9.83 13.25 -26.80
CA ALA A 248 -9.78 14.01 -25.56
C ALA A 248 -9.14 13.20 -24.42
N GLU A 249 -9.51 11.93 -24.27
CA GLU A 249 -8.96 11.03 -23.25
C GLU A 249 -7.43 10.85 -23.43
N VAL A 250 -6.98 10.60 -24.66
CA VAL A 250 -5.54 10.51 -24.97
C VAL A 250 -4.82 11.83 -24.67
N GLY A 251 -5.45 12.96 -24.98
CA GLY A 251 -4.91 14.29 -24.66
C GLY A 251 -4.74 14.51 -23.15
N ILE A 252 -5.76 14.17 -22.37
CA ILE A 252 -5.72 14.28 -20.90
C ILE A 252 -4.62 13.37 -20.32
N GLU A 253 -4.51 12.13 -20.77
CA GLU A 253 -3.50 11.20 -20.26
C GLU A 253 -2.08 11.64 -20.65
N THR A 254 -1.91 12.23 -21.84
CA THR A 254 -0.63 12.81 -22.26
C THR A 254 -0.24 14.00 -21.36
N LEU A 255 -1.18 14.88 -21.04
CA LEU A 255 -0.95 15.99 -20.11
C LEU A 255 -0.59 15.47 -18.72
N ARG A 256 -1.25 14.41 -18.26
CA ARG A 256 -0.98 13.78 -16.96
C ARG A 256 0.44 13.19 -16.92
N LEU A 257 0.85 12.45 -17.95
CA LEU A 257 2.21 11.91 -18.06
C LEU A 257 3.26 13.02 -18.04
N ALA A 258 3.01 14.12 -18.77
CA ALA A 258 3.90 15.27 -18.75
C ALA A 258 3.99 15.92 -17.36
N ALA A 259 2.87 16.02 -16.63
CA ALA A 259 2.83 16.59 -15.30
C ALA A 259 3.63 15.77 -14.26
N ILE A 260 3.54 14.42 -14.30
CA ILE A 260 4.25 13.54 -13.36
C ILE A 260 5.78 13.61 -13.54
N HIS A 261 6.25 13.80 -14.78
CA HIS A 261 7.67 13.95 -15.08
C HIS A 261 8.19 15.40 -14.96
N THR A 262 7.33 16.34 -14.55
CA THR A 262 7.75 17.72 -14.26
C THR A 262 8.27 17.80 -12.80
N PRO A 263 9.49 18.32 -12.56
CA PRO A 263 10.07 18.39 -11.22
C PRO A 263 9.17 19.11 -10.19
N THR A 264 9.21 18.62 -8.95
CA THR A 264 8.31 18.96 -7.83
C THR A 264 8.22 20.44 -7.44
N ALA A 265 9.11 21.30 -7.93
CA ALA A 265 9.08 22.75 -7.70
C ALA A 265 7.79 23.45 -8.20
N LEU A 266 7.04 22.84 -9.11
CA LEU A 266 5.75 23.35 -9.61
C LEU A 266 4.52 22.58 -9.09
N SER A 267 4.71 21.39 -8.50
CA SER A 267 3.63 20.46 -8.14
C SER A 267 2.75 20.91 -6.96
N THR A 268 3.27 21.77 -6.08
CA THR A 268 2.53 22.27 -4.91
C THR A 268 1.32 23.13 -5.32
N HIS A 269 1.31 23.67 -6.54
CA HIS A 269 0.19 24.48 -7.07
C HIS A 269 -0.77 23.70 -7.98
N SER A 270 -0.44 22.49 -8.41
CA SER A 270 -1.32 21.68 -9.29
C SER A 270 -2.24 20.73 -8.52
N VAL A 271 -1.91 20.35 -7.28
CA VAL A 271 -2.80 19.54 -6.44
C VAL A 271 -4.07 20.31 -6.04
N SER A 272 -4.03 21.64 -5.99
CA SER A 272 -5.22 22.48 -5.77
C SER A 272 -6.21 22.49 -6.94
N LEU A 273 -5.82 22.00 -8.13
CA LEU A 273 -6.68 21.95 -9.32
C LEU A 273 -7.48 20.66 -9.47
N GLN A 274 -7.24 19.64 -8.64
CA GLN A 274 -8.01 18.38 -8.63
C GLN A 274 -9.16 18.37 -7.61
N LEU A 275 -9.48 19.52 -7.02
CA LEU A 275 -10.66 19.71 -6.15
C LEU A 275 -11.80 20.46 -6.85
N PHE A 276 -11.74 20.61 -8.19
CA PHE A 276 -12.84 21.09 -9.01
C PHE A 276 -13.07 20.17 -10.21
#